data_AF-A0A9W7YE06-F1
#
_entry.id   AF-A0A9W7YE06-F1
#
_cell.length_a   1.000
_cell.length_b   1.000
_cell.length_c   1.000
_cell.angle_alpha   90.00
_cell.angle_beta   90.00
_cell.angle_gamma   90.00
#
_symmetry.space_group_name_H-M   'P 1'
#
loop_
_entity.id
_entity.type
_entity.pdbx_description
1 polymer ?
#
loop_
_entity_poly.entity_id
_entity_poly.type
_entity_poly.pdbx_seq_one_letter_code
_entity_poly.pdbx_strand_id
1 'polypeptide(L)'
;MSMELINTTQPFIGIDIGGTLMKIVMESGNDKSVGVSDGHPLVSFIRNMSLHEDKSLSDGWKSTVFSRPGKDSKEHLFRALIIPTTDIEQLMNSVETQESHASGKIRIAATGGGAHKYKDELERRLNVQLLIVKELEATAHGLLVDSEQSVGTQMLLCNVGTGVSLATVDEQGEVERVSGSGVGGATFWGLVKRLTQFSSFNEAILAAHNAGVLGKTDTL
;
A
#
# COMPACT_ATOMS: atom_id res chain seq x y z
N MET A 1 -16.07 11.74 -18.12
CA MET A 1 -16.07 10.33 -18.52
C MET A 1 -16.94 9.60 -17.52
N SER A 2 -18.06 9.03 -17.96
CA SER A 2 -19.04 8.38 -17.06
C SER A 2 -18.36 7.27 -16.26
N MET A 3 -18.45 7.34 -14.93
CA MET A 3 -18.19 6.20 -14.05
C MET A 3 -19.19 5.10 -14.42
N GLU A 4 -18.81 4.22 -15.34
CA GLU A 4 -19.50 2.94 -15.49
C GLU A 4 -19.53 2.30 -14.10
N LEU A 5 -20.74 2.00 -13.63
CA LEU A 5 -20.95 1.30 -12.37
C LEU A 5 -20.08 0.03 -12.37
N ILE A 6 -19.02 0.05 -11.55
CA ILE A 6 -18.21 -1.13 -11.29
C ILE A 6 -19.15 -2.13 -10.63
N ASN A 7 -19.45 -3.20 -11.37
CA ASN A 7 -20.28 -4.32 -10.91
C ASN A 7 -19.76 -4.82 -9.55
N THR A 8 -20.58 -4.69 -8.50
CA THR A 8 -20.20 -4.68 -7.07
C THR A 8 -20.06 -6.07 -6.45
N THR A 9 -19.59 -7.06 -7.20
CA THR A 9 -19.50 -8.47 -6.74
C THR A 9 -18.08 -8.99 -6.56
N GLN A 10 -17.06 -8.14 -6.77
CA GLN A 10 -15.65 -8.46 -6.53
C GLN A 10 -15.10 -7.64 -5.36
N PRO A 11 -14.18 -8.19 -4.54
CA PRO A 11 -13.50 -7.44 -3.49
C PRO A 11 -12.65 -6.35 -4.13
N PHE A 12 -12.69 -5.16 -3.54
CA PHE A 12 -11.83 -4.07 -3.96
C PHE A 12 -10.44 -4.29 -3.38
N ILE A 13 -9.48 -4.59 -4.27
CA ILE A 13 -8.06 -4.71 -3.93
C ILE A 13 -7.30 -3.55 -4.57
N GLY A 14 -6.58 -2.81 -3.75
CA GLY A 14 -5.59 -1.81 -4.16
C GLY A 14 -4.18 -2.27 -3.82
N ILE A 15 -3.24 -2.07 -4.72
CA ILE A 15 -1.81 -2.34 -4.50
C ILE A 15 -0.95 -1.12 -4.85
N ASP A 16 -0.11 -0.66 -3.93
CA ASP A 16 0.94 0.32 -4.17
C ASP A 16 2.29 -0.39 -4.17
N ILE A 17 2.96 -0.46 -5.32
CA ILE A 17 4.28 -1.09 -5.46
C ILE A 17 5.35 0.01 -5.54
N GLY A 18 5.77 0.47 -4.36
CA GLY A 18 6.84 1.46 -4.23
C GLY A 18 8.24 0.86 -4.45
N GLY A 19 9.26 1.73 -4.43
CA GLY A 19 10.66 1.31 -4.62
C GLY A 19 11.23 0.46 -3.48
N THR A 20 10.73 0.64 -2.26
CA THR A 20 11.20 -0.07 -1.06
C THR A 20 10.14 -0.99 -0.45
N LEU A 21 8.89 -0.53 -0.41
CA LEU A 21 7.77 -1.27 0.17
C LEU A 21 6.61 -1.33 -0.82
N MET A 22 6.01 -2.52 -0.88
CA MET A 22 4.71 -2.80 -1.49
C MET A 22 3.64 -2.82 -0.41
N LYS A 23 2.47 -2.24 -0.68
CA LYS A 23 1.33 -2.23 0.22
C LYS A 23 0.12 -2.76 -0.51
N ILE A 24 -0.60 -3.68 0.12
CA ILE A 24 -1.83 -4.26 -0.41
C ILE A 24 -2.94 -3.90 0.57
N VAL A 25 -4.04 -3.36 0.07
CA VAL A 25 -5.25 -3.09 0.85
C VAL A 25 -6.41 -3.79 0.18
N MET A 26 -7.18 -4.54 0.95
CA MET A 26 -8.39 -5.21 0.50
C MET A 26 -9.55 -4.86 1.41
N GLU A 27 -10.62 -4.36 0.81
CA GLU A 27 -11.91 -4.22 1.48
C GLU A 27 -12.64 -5.57 1.46
N SER A 28 -13.06 -6.03 2.63
CA SER A 28 -13.87 -7.22 2.83
C SER A 28 -15.27 -6.76 3.24
N GLY A 29 -16.27 -6.98 2.38
CA GLY A 29 -17.66 -6.73 2.72
C GLY A 29 -18.07 -7.50 3.97
N ASN A 30 -18.87 -6.86 4.82
CA ASN A 30 -19.38 -7.44 6.05
C ASN A 30 -20.62 -8.31 5.76
N ASP A 31 -20.54 -9.29 4.85
CA ASP A 31 -21.65 -10.24 4.71
C ASP A 31 -21.31 -11.56 4.03
N LYS A 32 -22.05 -12.59 4.47
CA LYS A 32 -21.96 -14.01 4.13
C LYS A 32 -22.37 -14.34 2.68
N SER A 33 -22.37 -13.38 1.77
CA SER A 33 -22.64 -13.62 0.35
C SER A 33 -21.34 -14.05 -0.35
N VAL A 34 -21.19 -15.37 -0.51
CA VAL A 34 -20.15 -16.02 -1.29
C VAL A 34 -20.27 -15.56 -2.76
N GLY A 35 -19.60 -14.45 -3.08
CA GLY A 35 -19.35 -14.06 -4.46
C GLY A 35 -18.28 -14.96 -5.07
N VAL A 36 -18.28 -15.08 -6.40
CA VAL A 36 -17.33 -15.88 -7.20
C VAL A 36 -15.86 -15.57 -6.88
N SER A 37 -15.58 -14.41 -6.28
CA SER A 37 -14.25 -13.90 -5.92
C SER A 37 -13.67 -14.41 -4.60
N ASP A 38 -14.46 -15.01 -3.72
CA ASP A 38 -13.95 -15.46 -2.40
C ASP A 38 -12.99 -16.65 -2.49
N GLY A 39 -13.01 -17.38 -3.61
CA GLY A 39 -12.10 -18.47 -3.92
C GLY A 39 -10.85 -18.06 -4.71
N HIS A 40 -10.63 -16.76 -4.95
CA HIS A 40 -9.45 -16.31 -5.70
C HIS A 40 -8.19 -16.41 -4.82
N PRO A 41 -7.08 -17.01 -5.29
CA PRO A 41 -5.87 -17.25 -4.50
C PRO A 41 -5.33 -15.99 -3.78
N LEU A 42 -5.33 -14.84 -4.47
CA LEU A 42 -4.89 -13.56 -3.88
C LEU A 42 -5.79 -13.12 -2.71
N VAL A 43 -7.11 -13.33 -2.81
CA VAL A 43 -8.07 -12.96 -1.76
C VAL A 43 -7.86 -13.86 -0.56
N SER A 44 -7.76 -15.18 -0.79
CA SER A 44 -7.45 -16.17 0.25
C SER A 44 -6.14 -15.86 0.95
N PHE A 45 -5.09 -15.54 0.19
CA PHE A 45 -3.80 -15.14 0.72
C PHE A 45 -3.90 -13.95 1.68
N ILE A 46 -4.50 -12.85 1.22
CA ILE A 46 -4.63 -11.63 2.03
C ILE A 46 -5.45 -11.90 3.29
N ARG A 47 -6.55 -12.65 3.19
CA ARG A 47 -7.35 -13.04 4.37
C ARG A 47 -6.54 -13.86 5.37
N ASN A 48 -5.84 -14.88 4.91
CA ASN A 48 -5.07 -15.79 5.76
C ASN A 48 -3.94 -15.04 6.48
N MET A 49 -3.23 -14.15 5.79
CA MET A 49 -2.14 -13.35 6.36
C MET A 49 -2.61 -12.30 7.38
N SER A 50 -3.88 -11.92 7.32
CA SER A 50 -4.50 -10.96 8.24
C SER A 50 -5.29 -11.60 9.39
N LEU A 51 -5.43 -12.93 9.43
CA LEU A 51 -6.16 -13.65 10.48
C LEU A 51 -5.26 -14.29 11.54
N HIS A 52 -3.96 -14.42 11.26
CA HIS A 52 -3.03 -15.12 12.13
C HIS A 52 -2.06 -14.12 12.75
N GLU A 53 -2.29 -13.75 14.02
CA GLU A 53 -1.28 -13.06 14.84
C GLU A 53 -0.05 -13.98 15.10
N ASP A 54 -0.20 -15.29 14.87
CA ASP A 54 0.67 -16.33 15.44
C ASP A 54 1.34 -17.29 14.42
N LYS A 55 1.28 -16.99 13.11
CA LYS A 55 2.23 -17.55 12.13
C LYS A 55 3.27 -16.48 11.83
N SER A 56 4.56 -16.82 11.98
CA SER A 56 5.66 -15.90 11.70
C SER A 56 5.55 -15.39 10.27
N LEU A 57 5.01 -14.17 10.12
CA LEU A 57 5.15 -13.41 8.89
C LEU A 57 6.62 -13.46 8.48
N SER A 58 6.88 -13.49 7.17
CA SER A 58 8.27 -13.40 6.69
C SER A 58 8.90 -12.11 7.22
N ASP A 59 10.21 -12.14 7.44
CA ASP A 59 10.90 -11.00 8.04
C ASP A 59 10.61 -9.70 7.26
N GLY A 60 10.28 -8.63 7.98
CA GLY A 60 9.89 -7.34 7.39
C GLY A 60 8.45 -7.23 6.88
N TRP A 61 7.68 -8.32 6.82
CA TRP A 61 6.26 -8.28 6.46
C TRP A 61 5.41 -7.82 7.66
N LYS A 62 4.38 -7.03 7.38
CA LYS A 62 3.43 -6.56 8.40
C LYS A 62 2.00 -6.74 7.90
N SER A 63 1.09 -7.11 8.78
CA SER A 63 -0.34 -7.14 8.50
C SER A 63 -1.11 -6.32 9.53
N THR A 64 -2.22 -5.72 9.11
CA THR A 64 -3.15 -5.04 9.99
C THR A 64 -4.58 -5.18 9.47
N VAL A 65 -5.52 -5.17 10.39
CA VAL A 65 -6.96 -5.20 10.10
C VAL A 65 -7.59 -4.01 10.80
N PHE A 66 -8.38 -3.24 10.08
CA PHE A 66 -9.05 -2.05 10.61
C PHE A 66 -10.41 -1.88 9.93
N SER A 67 -11.33 -1.17 10.58
CA SER A 67 -12.64 -0.84 10.00
C SER A 67 -12.75 0.65 9.74
N ARG A 68 -13.52 1.03 8.73
CA ARG A 68 -13.88 2.42 8.43
C ARG A 68 -15.35 2.53 8.03
N PRO A 69 -16.02 3.65 8.38
CA PRO A 69 -17.35 3.92 7.87
C PRO A 69 -17.28 4.23 6.37
N GLY A 70 -18.11 3.55 5.60
CA GLY A 70 -18.28 3.80 4.18
C GLY A 70 -19.17 5.01 3.93
N LYS A 71 -19.26 5.43 2.66
CA LYS A 71 -20.20 6.50 2.24
C LYS A 71 -21.66 6.18 2.52
N ASP A 72 -21.99 4.90 2.69
CA ASP A 72 -23.30 4.38 3.05
C ASP A 72 -23.52 4.27 4.58
N SER A 73 -22.61 4.82 5.38
CA SER A 73 -22.58 4.75 6.85
C SER A 73 -22.49 3.32 7.41
N LYS A 74 -22.18 2.32 6.58
CA LYS A 74 -21.87 0.97 7.06
C LYS A 74 -20.40 0.86 7.40
N GLU A 75 -20.07 0.03 8.38
CA GLU A 75 -18.68 -0.31 8.68
C GLU A 75 -18.14 -1.31 7.64
N HIS A 76 -17.06 -0.92 6.96
CA HIS A 76 -16.32 -1.75 6.01
C HIS A 76 -15.01 -2.20 6.65
N LEU A 77 -14.69 -3.50 6.51
CA LEU A 77 -13.50 -4.10 7.08
C LEU A 77 -12.36 -4.10 6.05
N PHE A 78 -11.22 -3.54 6.42
CA PHE A 78 -10.03 -3.49 5.59
C PHE A 78 -8.94 -4.41 6.14
N ARG A 79 -8.26 -5.07 5.22
CA ARG A 79 -7.07 -5.89 5.47
C ARG A 79 -5.92 -5.26 4.72
N ALA A 80 -4.86 -4.90 5.43
CA ALA A 80 -3.67 -4.32 4.83
C ALA A 80 -2.43 -5.17 5.10
N LEU A 81 -1.61 -5.33 4.07
CA LEU A 81 -0.29 -5.95 4.12
C LEU A 81 0.76 -4.95 3.67
N ILE A 82 1.88 -4.91 4.37
CA ILE A 82 3.08 -4.16 3.99
C ILE A 82 4.22 -5.17 3.83
N ILE A 83 4.83 -5.17 2.65
CA ILE A 83 5.78 -6.19 2.22
C ILE A 83 7.01 -5.48 1.63
N PRO A 84 8.25 -5.89 1.94
CA PRO A 84 9.43 -5.42 1.21
C PRO A 84 9.28 -5.64 -0.29
N THR A 85 9.54 -4.63 -1.13
CA THR A 85 9.40 -4.80 -2.59
C THR A 85 10.33 -5.88 -3.15
N THR A 86 11.44 -6.17 -2.45
CA THR A 86 12.35 -7.28 -2.77
C THR A 86 11.68 -8.66 -2.71
N ASP A 87 10.58 -8.79 -1.97
CA ASP A 87 9.91 -10.05 -1.68
C ASP A 87 8.71 -10.29 -2.61
N ILE A 88 8.58 -9.52 -3.69
CA ILE A 88 7.47 -9.66 -4.64
C ILE A 88 7.40 -11.06 -5.28
N GLU A 89 8.56 -11.70 -5.52
CA GLU A 89 8.62 -13.09 -5.97
C GLU A 89 8.08 -14.06 -4.92
N GLN A 90 8.45 -13.86 -3.66
CA GLN A 90 7.96 -14.66 -2.55
C GLN A 90 6.45 -14.48 -2.36
N LEU A 91 5.93 -13.26 -2.53
CA LEU A 91 4.50 -13.00 -2.57
C LEU A 91 3.82 -13.83 -3.67
N MET A 92 4.30 -13.74 -4.91
CA MET A 92 3.69 -14.45 -6.03
C MET A 92 3.70 -15.96 -5.81
N ASN A 93 4.82 -16.52 -5.37
CA ASN A 93 4.91 -17.94 -5.01
C ASN A 93 3.90 -18.32 -3.91
N SER A 94 3.75 -17.47 -2.88
CA SER A 94 2.85 -17.76 -1.76
C SER A 94 1.37 -17.64 -2.13
N VAL A 95 1.03 -16.78 -3.10
CA VAL A 95 -0.32 -16.67 -3.64
C VAL A 95 -0.65 -17.88 -4.52
N GLU A 96 0.28 -18.31 -5.36
CA GLU A 96 0.10 -19.47 -6.25
C GLU A 96 -0.12 -20.79 -5.50
N THR A 97 0.35 -20.90 -4.25
CA THR A 97 0.10 -22.09 -3.41
C THR A 97 -1.23 -22.07 -2.66
N GLN A 98 -1.99 -20.96 -2.70
CA GLN A 98 -3.31 -20.92 -2.07
C GLN A 98 -4.29 -21.78 -2.86
N GLU A 99 -5.21 -22.43 -2.15
CA GLU A 99 -6.31 -23.14 -2.79
C GLU A 99 -7.15 -22.19 -3.65
N SER A 100 -7.36 -22.58 -4.91
CA SER A 100 -8.19 -21.87 -5.85
C SER A 100 -9.54 -22.58 -5.98
N HIS A 101 -10.60 -21.90 -5.55
CA HIS A 101 -11.98 -22.35 -5.73
C HIS A 101 -12.71 -21.50 -6.77
N ALA A 102 -12.01 -20.54 -7.40
CA ALA A 102 -12.53 -19.62 -8.39
C ALA A 102 -11.68 -19.63 -9.66
N SER A 103 -12.33 -19.73 -10.83
CA SER A 103 -11.66 -19.79 -12.14
C SER A 103 -11.50 -18.42 -12.83
N GLY A 104 -12.07 -17.36 -12.27
CA GLY A 104 -12.16 -16.05 -12.92
C GLY A 104 -11.00 -15.11 -12.60
N LYS A 105 -10.52 -14.41 -13.63
CA LYS A 105 -9.59 -13.27 -13.50
C LYS A 105 -10.30 -12.12 -12.77
N ILE A 106 -9.70 -11.58 -11.71
CA ILE A 106 -10.24 -10.40 -10.98
C ILE A 106 -9.53 -9.11 -11.41
N ARG A 107 -10.20 -7.96 -11.28
CA ARG A 107 -9.59 -6.65 -11.52
C ARG A 107 -9.12 -6.04 -10.21
N ILE A 108 -7.89 -5.54 -10.19
CA ILE A 108 -7.31 -4.86 -9.02
C ILE A 108 -6.77 -3.49 -9.43
N ALA A 109 -6.85 -2.50 -8.55
CA ALA A 109 -6.22 -1.21 -8.77
C ALA A 109 -4.75 -1.29 -8.36
N ALA A 110 -3.84 -0.75 -9.19
CA ALA A 110 -2.42 -0.79 -8.91
C ALA A 110 -1.77 0.58 -9.15
N THR A 111 -0.84 0.95 -8.28
CA THR A 111 -0.13 2.23 -8.34
C THR A 111 1.34 2.10 -7.93
N GLY A 112 2.09 3.19 -8.01
CA GLY A 112 3.52 3.21 -7.80
C GLY A 112 4.33 2.77 -9.02
N GLY A 113 5.61 3.13 -9.07
CA GLY A 113 6.49 2.78 -10.21
C GLY A 113 6.60 1.27 -10.45
N GLY A 114 6.46 0.45 -9.42
CA GLY A 114 6.45 -1.00 -9.53
C GLY A 114 5.22 -1.57 -10.23
N ALA A 115 4.08 -0.90 -10.22
CA ALA A 115 2.87 -1.37 -10.91
C ALA A 115 3.07 -1.46 -12.43
N HIS A 116 3.91 -0.58 -13.01
CA HIS A 116 4.32 -0.69 -14.40
C HIS A 116 5.41 -1.75 -14.59
N LYS A 117 6.42 -1.77 -13.72
CA LYS A 117 7.57 -2.67 -13.82
C LYS A 117 7.19 -4.14 -13.76
N TYR A 118 6.23 -4.49 -12.90
CA TYR A 118 5.83 -5.87 -12.62
C TYR A 118 4.49 -6.26 -13.26
N LYS A 119 3.93 -5.41 -14.13
CA LYS A 119 2.57 -5.56 -14.64
C LYS A 119 2.30 -6.94 -15.23
N ASP A 120 3.06 -7.31 -16.25
CA ASP A 120 2.80 -8.53 -17.03
C ASP A 120 2.93 -9.78 -16.15
N GLU A 121 3.91 -9.78 -15.26
CA GLU A 121 4.17 -10.91 -14.37
C GLU A 121 3.09 -11.05 -13.30
N LEU A 122 2.65 -9.95 -12.68
CA LEU A 122 1.55 -9.95 -11.72
C LEU A 122 0.24 -10.38 -12.37
N GLU A 123 -0.08 -9.85 -13.55
CA GLU A 123 -1.32 -10.22 -14.26
C GLU A 123 -1.35 -11.70 -14.63
N ARG A 124 -0.19 -12.24 -15.05
CA ARG A 124 -0.04 -13.65 -15.43
C ARG A 124 -0.09 -14.58 -14.22
N ARG A 125 0.72 -14.30 -13.19
CA ARG A 125 0.92 -15.22 -12.05
C ARG A 125 -0.18 -15.15 -11.02
N LEU A 126 -0.71 -13.96 -10.77
CA LEU A 126 -1.78 -13.80 -9.79
C LEU A 126 -3.17 -13.95 -10.42
N ASN A 127 -3.26 -14.19 -11.73
CA ASN A 127 -4.52 -14.24 -12.48
C ASN A 127 -5.40 -13.00 -12.25
N VAL A 128 -4.79 -11.82 -12.34
CA VAL A 128 -5.45 -10.52 -12.12
C VAL A 128 -5.31 -9.63 -13.34
N GLN A 129 -6.16 -8.62 -13.47
CA GLN A 129 -5.99 -7.51 -14.40
C GLN A 129 -5.69 -6.24 -13.61
N LEU A 130 -4.56 -5.60 -13.90
CA LEU A 130 -4.12 -4.39 -13.22
C LEU A 130 -4.74 -3.15 -13.88
N LEU A 131 -5.54 -2.43 -13.11
CA LEU A 131 -5.99 -1.09 -13.43
C LEU A 131 -4.96 -0.11 -12.86
N ILE A 132 -4.07 0.37 -13.71
CA ILE A 132 -3.01 1.29 -13.29
C ILE A 132 -3.59 2.67 -13.00
N VAL A 133 -3.31 3.18 -11.80
CA VAL A 133 -3.71 4.51 -11.31
C VAL A 133 -2.44 5.30 -10.99
N LYS A 134 -2.45 6.62 -11.23
CA LYS A 134 -1.32 7.48 -10.89
C LYS A 134 -1.12 7.55 -9.37
N GLU A 135 0.14 7.48 -8.93
CA GLU A 135 0.52 7.34 -7.51
C GLU A 135 0.09 8.52 -6.63
N LEU A 136 0.30 9.76 -7.12
CA LEU A 136 -0.05 10.95 -6.35
C LEU A 136 -1.57 11.13 -6.25
N GLU A 137 -2.31 10.83 -7.30
CA GLU A 137 -3.79 10.84 -7.29
C GLU A 137 -4.34 9.79 -6.31
N ALA A 138 -3.81 8.55 -6.36
CA ALA A 138 -4.21 7.49 -5.44
C ALA A 138 -3.91 7.85 -3.97
N THR A 139 -2.75 8.46 -3.71
CA THR A 139 -2.34 8.89 -2.37
C THR A 139 -3.24 10.04 -1.86
N ALA A 140 -3.47 11.06 -2.67
CA ALA A 140 -4.32 12.20 -2.32
C ALA A 140 -5.77 11.76 -2.05
N HIS A 141 -6.36 10.96 -2.95
CA HIS A 141 -7.71 10.44 -2.76
C HIS A 141 -7.82 9.53 -1.53
N GLY A 142 -6.81 8.67 -1.29
CA GLY A 142 -6.75 7.85 -0.08
C GLY A 142 -6.73 8.69 1.20
N LEU A 143 -5.95 9.78 1.22
CA LEU A 143 -5.87 10.69 2.36
C LEU A 143 -7.19 11.45 2.60
N LEU A 144 -7.86 11.91 1.54
CA LEU A 144 -9.17 12.56 1.65
C LEU A 144 -10.22 11.62 2.26
N VAL A 145 -10.21 10.35 1.84
CA VAL A 145 -11.07 9.32 2.43
C VAL A 145 -10.71 9.07 3.90
N ASP A 146 -9.42 8.97 4.23
CA ASP A 146 -8.94 8.62 5.57
C ASP A 146 -9.15 9.74 6.61
N SER A 147 -9.00 11.00 6.17
CA SER A 147 -9.12 12.20 7.01
C SER A 147 -10.54 12.73 7.14
N GLU A 148 -11.53 12.05 6.54
CA GLU A 148 -12.94 12.47 6.47
C GLU A 148 -13.13 13.90 5.93
N GLN A 149 -12.15 14.42 5.19
CA GLN A 149 -12.24 15.74 4.60
C GLN A 149 -13.05 15.69 3.32
N SER A 150 -13.97 16.64 3.18
CA SER A 150 -14.75 16.80 1.96
C SER A 150 -13.87 17.31 0.81
N VAL A 151 -14.25 16.95 -0.42
CA VAL A 151 -13.83 17.64 -1.63
C VAL A 151 -14.04 19.15 -1.42
N GLY A 152 -12.97 19.94 -1.56
CA GLY A 152 -12.96 21.36 -1.21
C GLY A 152 -11.75 21.80 -0.38
N THR A 153 -11.01 20.87 0.24
CA THR A 153 -9.80 21.25 0.99
C THR A 153 -8.57 21.35 0.09
N GLN A 154 -8.03 22.56 -0.02
CA GLN A 154 -6.70 22.74 -0.58
C GLN A 154 -5.63 22.20 0.38
N MET A 155 -4.69 21.40 -0.12
CA MET A 155 -3.59 20.87 0.69
C MET A 155 -2.30 20.73 -0.08
N LEU A 156 -1.18 20.76 0.66
CA LEU A 156 0.12 20.33 0.16
C LEU A 156 0.38 18.90 0.64
N LEU A 157 0.31 17.95 -0.27
CA LEU A 157 0.71 16.57 -0.05
C LEU A 157 2.24 16.47 -0.08
N CYS A 158 2.83 16.11 1.06
CA CYS A 158 4.23 15.74 1.17
C CYS A 158 4.35 14.22 1.37
N ASN A 159 4.55 13.50 0.26
CA ASN A 159 4.72 12.04 0.29
C ASN A 159 6.20 11.69 0.46
N VAL A 160 6.56 11.18 1.64
CA VAL A 160 7.93 10.75 1.99
C VAL A 160 8.03 9.23 1.92
N GLY A 161 8.64 8.74 0.84
CA GLY A 161 8.93 7.32 0.61
C GLY A 161 10.42 7.07 0.43
N THR A 162 10.79 6.31 -0.61
CA THR A 162 12.19 6.14 -1.03
C THR A 162 12.85 7.50 -1.30
N GLY A 163 12.16 8.35 -2.08
CA GLY A 163 12.42 9.80 -2.21
C GLY A 163 11.30 10.62 -1.58
N VAL A 164 11.15 11.87 -2.00
CA VAL A 164 10.06 12.77 -1.58
C VAL A 164 9.36 13.34 -2.80
N SER A 165 8.03 13.33 -2.79
CA SER A 165 7.19 14.02 -3.77
C SER A 165 6.33 15.05 -3.08
N LEU A 166 6.33 16.28 -3.61
CA LEU A 166 5.46 17.36 -3.18
C LEU A 166 4.41 17.61 -4.25
N ALA A 167 3.15 17.59 -3.85
CA ALA A 167 2.01 17.85 -4.74
C ALA A 167 0.99 18.75 -4.07
N THR A 168 0.38 19.65 -4.84
CA THR A 168 -0.80 20.39 -4.40
C THR A 168 -2.04 19.63 -4.78
N VAL A 169 -3.03 19.65 -3.89
CA VAL A 169 -4.40 19.23 -4.18
C VAL A 169 -5.26 20.49 -4.08
N ASP A 170 -5.99 20.82 -5.13
CA ASP A 170 -6.89 21.98 -5.14
C ASP A 170 -8.26 21.66 -4.53
N GLU A 171 -9.14 22.67 -4.50
CA GLU A 171 -10.50 22.52 -3.97
C GLU A 171 -11.36 21.53 -4.78
N GLN A 172 -11.00 21.27 -6.04
CA GLN A 172 -11.68 20.31 -6.91
C GLN A 172 -11.13 18.88 -6.72
N GLY A 173 -10.04 18.72 -5.96
CA GLY A 173 -9.35 17.45 -5.75
C GLY A 173 -8.31 17.13 -6.82
N GLU A 174 -8.03 18.06 -7.74
CA GLU A 174 -7.03 17.86 -8.78
C GLU A 174 -5.62 17.91 -8.17
N VAL A 175 -4.79 16.96 -8.60
CA VAL A 175 -3.46 16.74 -8.02
C VAL A 175 -2.38 17.17 -8.99
N GLU A 176 -1.59 18.16 -8.61
CA GLU A 176 -0.45 18.65 -9.38
C GLU A 176 0.86 18.45 -8.61
N ARG A 177 1.83 17.76 -9.22
CA ARG A 177 3.17 17.62 -8.64
C ARG A 177 3.94 18.94 -8.78
N VAL A 178 4.16 19.62 -7.67
CA VAL A 178 4.88 20.91 -7.64
C VAL A 178 6.39 20.75 -7.49
N SER A 179 6.85 19.71 -6.78
CA SER A 179 8.29 19.49 -6.54
C SER A 179 8.59 18.08 -6.03
N GLY A 180 9.83 17.85 -5.64
CA GLY A 180 10.26 16.66 -4.90
C GLY A 180 11.74 16.69 -4.58
N SER A 181 12.20 15.67 -3.88
CA SER A 181 13.61 15.50 -3.51
C SER A 181 14.04 14.04 -3.70
N GLY A 182 15.26 13.84 -4.17
CA GLY A 182 15.92 12.54 -4.12
C GLY A 182 16.39 12.15 -2.71
N VAL A 183 16.41 13.12 -1.78
CA VAL A 183 16.75 12.91 -0.37
C VAL A 183 15.47 12.55 0.39
N GLY A 184 15.25 11.26 0.59
CA GLY A 184 14.08 10.73 1.30
C GLY A 184 14.45 9.61 2.27
N GLY A 185 13.49 8.72 2.52
CA GLY A 185 13.67 7.60 3.46
C GLY A 185 14.79 6.64 3.07
N ALA A 186 15.03 6.43 1.77
CA ALA A 186 16.13 5.57 1.32
C ALA A 186 17.51 6.22 1.52
N THR A 187 17.60 7.54 1.42
CA THR A 187 18.83 8.28 1.73
C THR A 187 19.15 8.17 3.21
N PHE A 188 18.16 8.42 4.07
CA PHE A 188 18.30 8.22 5.52
C PHE A 188 18.74 6.79 5.83
N TRP A 189 17.99 5.80 5.34
CA TRP A 189 18.28 4.40 5.67
C TRP A 189 19.61 3.90 5.10
N GLY A 190 20.00 4.35 3.90
CA GLY A 190 21.30 4.06 3.31
C GLY A 190 22.45 4.63 4.13
N LEU A 191 22.33 5.87 4.61
CA LEU A 191 23.34 6.51 5.45
C LEU A 191 23.43 5.83 6.83
N VAL A 192 22.30 5.53 7.45
CA VAL A 192 22.26 4.79 8.74
C VAL A 192 23.02 3.48 8.60
N LYS A 193 22.70 2.65 7.61
CA LYS A 193 23.40 1.37 7.39
C LYS A 193 24.90 1.52 7.10
N ARG A 194 25.34 2.69 6.62
CA ARG A 194 26.75 2.94 6.30
C ARG A 194 27.53 3.51 7.48
N LEU A 195 26.88 4.31 8.32
CA LEU A 195 27.50 5.11 9.37
C LEU A 195 27.29 4.52 10.77
N THR A 196 26.33 3.60 10.93
CA THR A 196 26.01 2.97 12.21
C THR A 196 25.95 1.45 12.06
N GLN A 197 25.78 0.77 13.19
CA GLN A 197 25.66 -0.70 13.24
C GLN A 197 24.21 -1.17 13.35
N PHE A 198 23.22 -0.27 13.19
CA PHE A 198 21.81 -0.64 13.33
C PHE A 198 21.37 -1.55 12.18
N SER A 199 20.70 -2.63 12.57
CA SER A 199 20.29 -3.71 11.68
C SER A 199 18.90 -3.50 11.09
N SER A 200 18.06 -2.67 11.73
CA SER A 200 16.71 -2.38 11.29
C SER A 200 16.37 -0.89 11.35
N PHE A 201 15.39 -0.47 10.53
CA PHE A 201 14.89 0.89 10.52
C PHE A 201 14.36 1.30 11.91
N ASN A 202 13.59 0.42 12.56
CA ASN A 202 13.02 0.68 13.88
C ASN A 202 14.10 0.86 14.95
N GLU A 203 15.13 0.01 14.95
CA GLU A 203 16.28 0.13 15.86
C GLU A 203 16.96 1.49 15.72
N ALA A 204 17.20 1.93 14.48
CA ALA A 204 17.81 3.22 14.22
C ALA A 204 16.97 4.40 14.71
N ILE A 205 15.65 4.37 14.49
CA ILE A 205 14.73 5.42 14.96
C ILE A 205 14.71 5.46 16.50
N LEU A 206 14.62 4.31 17.17
CA LEU A 206 14.63 4.23 18.63
C LEU A 206 15.95 4.73 19.23
N ALA A 207 17.08 4.38 18.62
CA ALA A 207 18.38 4.85 19.06
C ALA A 207 18.53 6.38 18.87
N ALA A 208 18.07 6.92 17.75
CA ALA A 208 18.06 8.36 17.51
C ALA A 208 17.20 9.11 18.53
N HIS A 209 16.01 8.59 18.86
CA HIS A 209 15.13 9.17 19.87
C HIS A 209 15.74 9.12 21.29
N ASN A 210 16.32 7.97 21.68
CA ASN A 210 16.76 7.75 23.06
C ASN A 210 18.14 8.33 23.37
N ALA A 211 19.03 8.39 22.38
CA ALA A 211 20.45 8.74 22.58
C ALA A 211 20.97 9.81 21.62
N GLY A 212 20.14 10.30 20.68
CA GLY A 212 20.52 11.36 19.75
C GLY A 212 20.81 12.68 20.47
N VAL A 213 21.88 13.35 20.10
CA VAL A 213 22.24 14.67 20.65
C VAL A 213 22.42 15.65 19.49
N LEU A 214 21.52 16.63 19.41
CA LEU A 214 21.56 17.69 18.40
C LEU A 214 22.85 18.52 18.53
N GLY A 215 23.40 18.95 17.39
CA GLY A 215 24.58 19.82 17.33
C GLY A 215 25.94 19.15 17.60
N LYS A 216 26.00 17.83 17.80
CA LYS A 216 27.28 17.10 17.90
C LYS A 216 27.89 16.73 16.55
N THR A 217 27.06 16.63 15.51
CA THR A 217 27.47 16.31 14.14
C THR A 217 27.33 17.50 13.22
N ASP A 218 26.34 18.34 13.45
CA ASP A 218 26.02 19.48 12.61
C ASP A 218 26.89 20.67 13.01
N THR A 219 27.46 21.35 12.03
CA THR A 219 28.09 22.66 12.27
C THR A 219 26.98 23.71 12.25
N LEU A 220 26.78 24.40 13.37
CA LEU A 220 25.83 25.49 13.52
C LEU A 220 26.39 26.81 12.99
#